data_AF-A0A951V8E2-F1
#
_entry.id   AF-A0A951V8E2-F1
#
_cell.length_a   1.000
_cell.length_b   1.000
_cell.length_c   1.000
_cell.angle_alpha   90.00
_cell.angle_beta   90.00
_cell.angle_gamma   90.00
#
_symmetry.space_group_name_H-M   'P 1'
#
loop_
_entity.id
_entity.type
_entity.pdbx_description
1 polymer ?
#
loop_
_entity_poly.entity_id
_entity_poly.type
_entity_poly.pdbx_seq_one_letter_code
_entity_poly.pdbx_strand_id
1 'polypeptide(L)'
;MAEKDLNNSKLNKFTKRVERYIIKTLIAFMSILLIIATLQLGYEVIIAIITSNGFLIDMDGLMGLFGVFLLVLIGIELLDTIKVYFREHVIHVEVVMLVAIIAVARKVIVMDFDKYSGLEVIGIAAIILALAGGYFLIKKTGGCGFWPSEKEENRETVVEETTLDEETGNKVLERKKTIKSQISETPTRGSAIERQSLGQPISPKREQKSDRGEFTGD
;
A
#
# COMPACT_ATOMS: atom_id res chain seq x y z
N MET A 1 -17.31 -38.18 -22.82
CA MET A 1 -16.47 -37.44 -21.84
C MET A 1 -15.72 -36.26 -22.49
N ALA A 2 -15.10 -36.42 -23.67
CA ALA A 2 -14.29 -35.39 -24.34
C ALA A 2 -15.00 -34.06 -24.73
N GLU A 3 -16.32 -34.06 -24.96
CA GLU A 3 -17.06 -32.85 -25.37
C GLU A 3 -17.22 -31.82 -24.23
N LYS A 4 -17.38 -32.31 -22.99
CA LYS A 4 -17.57 -31.46 -21.79
C LYS A 4 -16.28 -30.71 -21.42
N ASP A 5 -15.13 -31.34 -21.64
CA ASP A 5 -13.80 -30.77 -21.37
C ASP A 5 -13.43 -29.66 -22.37
N LEU A 6 -13.83 -29.80 -23.64
CA LEU A 6 -13.61 -28.77 -24.66
C LEU A 6 -14.43 -27.51 -24.36
N ASN A 7 -15.68 -27.66 -23.92
CA ASN A 7 -16.57 -26.54 -23.62
C ASN A 7 -16.08 -25.71 -22.43
N ASN A 8 -15.60 -26.36 -21.37
CA ASN A 8 -15.01 -25.69 -20.20
C ASN A 8 -13.75 -24.87 -20.56
N SER A 9 -12.92 -25.38 -21.46
CA SER A 9 -11.72 -24.67 -21.91
C SER A 9 -12.04 -23.42 -22.74
N LYS A 10 -13.08 -23.47 -23.58
CA LYS A 10 -13.56 -22.32 -24.37
C LYS A 10 -14.23 -21.27 -23.48
N LEU A 11 -15.05 -21.72 -22.53
CA LEU A 11 -15.71 -20.86 -21.55
C LEU A 11 -14.69 -20.08 -20.72
N ASN A 12 -13.68 -20.76 -20.16
CA ASN A 12 -12.64 -20.12 -19.34
C ASN A 12 -11.81 -19.10 -20.14
N LYS A 13 -11.51 -19.38 -21.42
CA LYS A 13 -10.81 -18.44 -22.32
C LYS A 13 -11.66 -17.23 -22.66
N PHE A 14 -12.97 -17.44 -22.85
CA PHE A 14 -13.92 -16.35 -23.10
C PHE A 14 -14.08 -15.45 -21.88
N THR A 15 -14.32 -16.02 -20.69
CA THR A 15 -14.45 -15.27 -19.43
C THR A 15 -13.22 -14.41 -19.16
N LYS A 16 -12.00 -14.96 -19.29
CA LYS A 16 -10.76 -14.19 -19.10
C LYS A 16 -10.60 -13.05 -20.10
N ARG A 17 -11.11 -13.20 -21.33
CA ARG A 17 -11.06 -12.15 -22.35
C ARG A 17 -12.05 -11.04 -22.04
N VAL A 18 -13.27 -11.39 -21.63
CA VAL A 18 -14.30 -10.44 -21.20
C VAL A 18 -13.84 -9.70 -19.96
N GLU A 19 -13.33 -10.40 -18.95
CA GLU A 19 -12.78 -9.82 -17.73
C GLU A 19 -11.68 -8.79 -18.05
N ARG A 20 -10.69 -9.16 -18.87
CA ARG A 20 -9.63 -8.25 -19.30
C ARG A 20 -10.16 -7.01 -20.03
N TYR A 21 -11.21 -7.16 -20.83
CA TYR A 21 -11.83 -6.06 -21.53
C TYR A 21 -12.56 -5.11 -20.56
N ILE A 22 -13.33 -5.66 -19.63
CA ILE A 22 -14.04 -4.89 -18.58
C ILE A 22 -13.04 -4.08 -17.75
N ILE A 23 -11.97 -4.70 -17.26
CA ILE A 23 -11.00 -4.01 -16.39
C ILE A 23 -10.28 -2.89 -17.16
N LYS A 24 -9.87 -3.12 -18.41
CA LYS A 24 -9.23 -2.09 -19.24
C LYS A 24 -10.15 -0.89 -19.46
N THR A 25 -11.41 -1.16 -19.78
CA THR A 25 -12.42 -0.11 -19.97
C THR A 25 -12.67 0.65 -18.67
N LEU A 26 -12.72 -0.04 -17.52
CA LEU A 26 -12.87 0.57 -16.21
C LEU A 26 -11.68 1.48 -15.84
N ILE A 27 -10.45 1.03 -16.09
CA ILE A 27 -9.24 1.84 -15.89
C ILE A 27 -9.26 3.10 -16.77
N ALA A 28 -9.71 2.99 -18.02
CA ALA A 28 -9.82 4.12 -18.93
C ALA A 28 -10.86 5.15 -18.44
N PHE A 29 -12.07 4.69 -18.08
CA PHE A 29 -13.10 5.58 -17.53
C PHE A 29 -12.66 6.24 -16.22
N MET A 30 -12.07 5.49 -15.28
CA MET A 30 -11.57 6.04 -14.02
C MET A 30 -10.48 7.10 -14.25
N SER A 31 -9.57 6.87 -15.20
CA SER A 31 -8.53 7.84 -15.54
C SER A 31 -9.12 9.13 -16.11
N ILE A 32 -10.12 9.03 -17.00
CA ILE A 32 -10.82 10.19 -17.54
C ILE A 32 -11.56 10.96 -16.44
N LEU A 33 -12.30 10.25 -15.59
CA LEU A 33 -13.03 10.86 -14.47
C LEU A 33 -12.08 11.57 -13.50
N LEU A 34 -10.92 11.00 -13.20
CA LEU A 34 -9.92 11.62 -12.34
C LEU A 34 -9.34 12.90 -12.94
N ILE A 35 -9.05 12.92 -14.24
CA ILE A 35 -8.58 14.13 -14.92
C ILE A 35 -9.65 15.22 -14.83
N ILE A 36 -10.90 14.89 -15.14
CA ILE A 36 -12.02 15.84 -15.07
C ILE A 36 -12.20 16.35 -13.63
N ALA A 37 -12.20 15.47 -12.63
CA ALA A 37 -12.36 15.84 -11.23
C ALA A 37 -11.21 16.73 -10.73
N THR A 38 -9.99 16.49 -11.19
CA THR A 38 -8.82 17.31 -10.85
C THR A 38 -8.91 18.70 -11.48
N LEU A 39 -9.35 18.79 -12.74
CA LEU A 39 -9.59 20.07 -13.41
C LEU A 39 -10.73 20.85 -12.73
N GLN A 40 -11.81 20.16 -12.36
CA GLN A 40 -12.91 20.76 -11.60
C GLN A 40 -12.41 21.31 -10.27
N LEU A 41 -11.63 20.54 -9.51
CA LEU A 41 -11.05 21.01 -8.26
C LEU A 41 -10.21 22.27 -8.46
N GLY A 42 -9.33 22.29 -9.48
CA GLY A 42 -8.54 23.48 -9.80
C GLY A 42 -9.40 24.70 -10.12
N TYR A 43 -10.49 24.49 -10.86
CA TYR A 43 -11.46 25.55 -11.17
C TYR A 43 -12.15 26.09 -9.92
N GLU A 44 -12.66 25.23 -9.04
CA GLU A 44 -13.30 25.63 -7.78
C GLU A 44 -12.33 26.43 -6.89
N VAL A 45 -11.06 25.99 -6.79
CA VAL A 45 -10.03 26.71 -6.03
C VAL A 45 -9.78 28.10 -6.59
N ILE A 46 -9.64 28.23 -7.92
CA ILE A 46 -9.41 29.54 -8.57
C ILE A 46 -10.59 30.48 -8.33
N ILE A 47 -11.82 30.00 -8.47
CA ILE A 47 -13.02 30.82 -8.23
C ILE A 47 -13.13 31.23 -6.77
N ALA A 48 -12.87 30.31 -5.84
CA ALA A 48 -12.91 30.60 -4.41
C ALA A 48 -11.91 31.71 -4.03
N ILE A 49 -10.72 31.69 -4.64
CA ILE A 49 -9.68 32.70 -4.42
C ILE A 49 -10.09 34.06 -5.00
N ILE A 50 -10.59 34.11 -6.24
CA ILE A 50 -10.93 35.38 -6.91
C ILE A 50 -12.17 36.04 -6.30
N THR A 51 -13.15 35.24 -5.88
CA THR A 51 -14.43 35.74 -5.34
C THR A 51 -14.30 36.15 -3.87
N SER A 52 -13.33 35.62 -3.14
CA SER A 52 -13.12 35.94 -1.73
C SER A 52 -12.62 37.39 -1.56
N ASN A 53 -13.43 38.19 -0.87
CA ASN A 53 -13.06 39.55 -0.48
C ASN A 53 -11.97 39.48 0.61
N GLY A 54 -10.72 39.75 0.24
CA GLY A 54 -9.57 39.68 1.15
C GLY A 54 -8.80 38.36 1.15
N PHE A 55 -8.96 37.50 0.13
CA PHE A 55 -8.21 36.25 -0.06
C PHE A 55 -8.41 35.19 1.06
N LEU A 56 -9.43 35.36 1.91
CA LEU A 56 -9.78 34.41 2.97
C LEU A 56 -11.03 33.62 2.58
N ILE A 57 -10.85 32.31 2.38
CA ILE A 57 -11.96 31.39 2.11
C ILE A 57 -12.66 31.09 3.44
N ASP A 58 -13.99 31.16 3.46
CA ASP A 58 -14.78 30.81 4.63
C ASP A 58 -14.73 29.31 4.92
N MET A 59 -15.03 28.90 6.16
CA MET A 59 -14.95 27.52 6.63
C MET A 59 -15.81 26.57 5.79
N ASP A 60 -17.02 26.98 5.43
CA ASP A 60 -17.92 26.18 4.57
C ASP A 60 -17.34 25.98 3.17
N GLY A 61 -16.72 27.03 2.60
CA GLY A 61 -16.03 26.95 1.32
C GLY A 61 -14.80 26.02 1.39
N LEU A 62 -14.03 26.11 2.47
CA LEU A 62 -12.84 25.28 2.68
C LEU A 62 -13.20 23.80 2.89
N MET A 63 -14.25 23.51 3.68
CA MET A 63 -14.82 22.17 3.82
C MET A 63 -15.27 21.60 2.48
N GLY A 64 -15.92 22.42 1.64
CA GLY A 64 -16.33 22.04 0.28
C GLY A 64 -15.15 21.68 -0.61
N LEU A 65 -14.09 22.51 -0.62
CA LEU A 65 -12.85 22.24 -1.36
C LEU A 65 -12.16 20.97 -0.88
N PHE A 66 -12.07 20.77 0.44
CA PHE A 66 -11.55 19.52 0.98
C PHE A 66 -12.42 18.35 0.56
N GLY A 67 -13.75 18.46 0.53
CA GLY A 67 -14.64 17.41 0.03
C GLY A 67 -14.32 16.98 -1.40
N VAL A 68 -14.11 17.93 -2.32
CA VAL A 68 -13.74 17.64 -3.71
C VAL A 68 -12.32 17.08 -3.82
N PHE A 69 -11.35 17.62 -3.08
CA PHE A 69 -10.00 17.07 -3.02
C PHE A 69 -10.00 15.62 -2.52
N LEU A 70 -10.79 15.38 -1.48
CA LEU A 70 -10.97 14.09 -0.88
C LEU A 70 -11.64 13.12 -1.88
N LEU A 71 -12.60 13.57 -2.69
CA LEU A 71 -13.18 12.78 -3.78
C LEU A 71 -12.12 12.32 -4.80
N VAL A 72 -11.21 13.22 -5.20
CA VAL A 72 -10.09 12.89 -6.11
C VAL A 72 -9.19 11.81 -5.51
N LEU A 73 -8.85 11.92 -4.22
CA LEU A 73 -8.02 10.93 -3.54
C LEU A 73 -8.65 9.53 -3.51
N ILE A 74 -9.97 9.41 -3.28
CA ILE A 74 -10.65 8.10 -3.41
C ILE A 74 -10.48 7.56 -4.82
N GLY A 75 -10.70 8.40 -5.84
CA GLY A 75 -10.62 7.94 -7.22
C GLY A 75 -9.23 7.40 -7.57
N ILE A 76 -8.16 8.05 -7.08
CA ILE A 76 -6.78 7.59 -7.27
C ILE A 76 -6.56 6.24 -6.62
N GLU A 77 -7.04 6.07 -5.38
CA GLU A 77 -6.92 4.83 -4.62
C GLU A 77 -7.71 3.66 -5.24
N LEU A 78 -8.92 3.95 -5.72
CA LEU A 78 -9.72 2.97 -6.47
C LEU A 78 -9.06 2.60 -7.79
N LEU A 79 -8.48 3.57 -8.51
CA LEU A 79 -7.76 3.32 -9.75
C LEU A 79 -6.57 2.38 -9.49
N ASP A 80 -5.83 2.57 -8.40
CA ASP A 80 -4.72 1.69 -8.05
C ASP A 80 -5.20 0.29 -7.65
N THR A 81 -6.28 0.20 -6.86
CA THR A 81 -6.94 -1.07 -6.51
C THR A 81 -7.32 -1.87 -7.76
N ILE A 82 -7.92 -1.22 -8.75
CA ILE A 82 -8.32 -1.86 -10.01
C ILE A 82 -7.08 -2.25 -10.84
N LYS A 83 -6.01 -1.45 -10.83
CA LYS A 83 -4.74 -1.79 -11.51
C LYS A 83 -4.06 -2.99 -10.86
N VAL A 84 -4.05 -3.08 -9.54
CA VAL A 84 -3.54 -4.24 -8.79
C VAL A 84 -4.34 -5.49 -9.19
N TYR A 85 -5.68 -5.41 -9.19
CA TYR A 85 -6.51 -6.51 -9.66
C TYR A 85 -6.19 -6.92 -11.11
N PHE A 86 -5.94 -5.95 -12.00
CA PHE A 86 -5.55 -6.23 -13.37
C PHE A 86 -4.22 -7.01 -13.50
N ARG A 87 -3.26 -6.76 -12.60
CA ARG A 87 -1.94 -7.42 -12.61
C ARG A 87 -1.97 -8.79 -11.94
N GLU A 88 -2.67 -8.90 -10.80
CA GLU A 88 -2.58 -10.06 -9.91
C GLU A 88 -3.80 -10.99 -10.01
N HIS A 89 -4.88 -10.56 -10.67
CA HIS A 89 -6.15 -11.30 -10.80
C HIS A 89 -6.76 -11.76 -9.47
N VAL A 90 -6.39 -11.12 -8.36
CA VAL A 90 -6.89 -11.41 -7.01
C VAL A 90 -7.23 -10.10 -6.32
N ILE A 91 -8.42 -10.04 -5.72
CA ILE A 91 -8.82 -8.93 -4.85
C ILE A 91 -8.47 -9.34 -3.42
N HIS A 92 -7.49 -8.67 -2.83
CA HIS A 92 -7.18 -8.82 -1.42
C HIS A 92 -8.31 -8.19 -0.60
N VAL A 93 -9.00 -8.99 0.22
CA VAL A 93 -10.12 -8.54 1.04
C VAL A 93 -9.71 -7.38 1.97
N GLU A 94 -8.45 -7.39 2.42
CA GLU A 94 -7.87 -6.32 3.22
C GLU A 94 -7.96 -4.93 2.54
N VAL A 95 -7.68 -4.87 1.23
CA VAL A 95 -7.70 -3.62 0.45
C VAL A 95 -9.09 -3.04 0.38
N VAL A 96 -10.06 -3.89 0.04
CA VAL A 96 -11.46 -3.49 -0.06
C VAL A 96 -11.94 -2.96 1.28
N MET A 97 -11.49 -3.58 2.38
CA MET A 97 -11.87 -3.16 3.72
C MET A 97 -11.25 -1.83 4.12
N LEU A 98 -9.99 -1.59 3.76
CA LEU A 98 -9.29 -0.33 3.96
C LEU A 98 -9.96 0.80 3.18
N VAL A 99 -10.26 0.58 1.90
CA VAL A 99 -10.97 1.52 1.04
C VAL A 99 -12.35 1.87 1.62
N ALA A 100 -13.09 0.89 2.16
CA ALA A 100 -14.39 1.14 2.79
C ALA A 100 -14.26 1.99 4.06
N ILE A 101 -13.26 1.74 4.91
CA ILE A 101 -13.00 2.56 6.10
C ILE A 101 -12.67 4.00 5.70
N ILE A 102 -11.77 4.19 4.72
CA ILE A 102 -11.38 5.50 4.21
C ILE A 102 -12.60 6.23 3.62
N ALA A 103 -13.46 5.53 2.86
CA ALA A 103 -14.67 6.10 2.28
C ALA A 103 -15.65 6.61 3.35
N VAL A 104 -15.89 5.83 4.41
CA VAL A 104 -16.75 6.25 5.52
C VAL A 104 -16.13 7.39 6.31
N ALA A 105 -14.84 7.29 6.66
CA ALA A 105 -14.14 8.35 7.39
C ALA A 105 -14.21 9.70 6.66
N ARG A 106 -14.03 9.69 5.34
CA ARG A 106 -14.15 10.88 4.49
C ARG A 106 -15.54 11.49 4.50
N LYS A 107 -16.59 10.65 4.45
CA LYS A 107 -17.98 11.08 4.53
C LYS A 107 -18.25 11.81 5.86
N VAL A 108 -17.68 11.31 6.95
CA VAL A 108 -17.84 11.85 8.30
C VAL A 108 -17.12 13.20 8.46
N ILE A 109 -15.93 13.35 7.87
CA ILE A 109 -15.16 14.61 7.94
C ILE A 109 -15.89 15.77 7.25
N VAL A 110 -16.54 15.51 6.11
CA VAL A 110 -17.27 16.52 5.33
C VAL A 110 -18.72 16.68 5.81
N MET A 111 -19.13 15.91 6.84
CA MET A 111 -20.49 15.92 7.32
C MET A 111 -20.79 17.17 8.14
N ASP A 112 -21.90 17.82 7.83
CA ASP A 112 -22.48 18.88 8.64
C ASP A 112 -23.44 18.27 9.67
N PHE A 113 -22.98 18.10 10.91
CA PHE A 113 -23.72 17.43 11.98
C PHE A 113 -24.99 18.17 12.42
N ASP A 114 -25.14 19.45 12.09
CA ASP A 114 -26.34 20.22 12.45
C ASP A 114 -27.59 19.76 11.68
N LYS A 115 -27.39 19.03 10.58
CA LYS A 115 -28.47 18.47 9.76
C LYS A 115 -28.89 17.05 10.16
N TYR A 116 -28.19 16.42 11.09
CA TYR A 116 -28.44 15.02 11.48
C TYR A 116 -28.99 14.92 12.89
N SER A 117 -29.96 14.04 13.07
CA SER A 117 -30.47 13.66 14.38
C SER A 117 -29.41 12.89 15.18
N GLY A 118 -29.46 12.97 16.51
CA GLY A 118 -28.53 12.24 17.38
C GLY A 118 -28.53 10.72 17.13
N LEU A 119 -29.67 10.15 16.71
CA LEU A 119 -29.75 8.73 16.36
C LEU A 119 -28.96 8.39 15.09
N GLU A 120 -28.97 9.27 14.08
CA GLU A 120 -28.20 9.08 12.85
C GLU A 120 -26.69 9.12 13.14
N VAL A 121 -26.25 10.04 14.00
CA VAL A 121 -24.84 10.13 14.42
C VAL A 121 -24.39 8.87 15.16
N ILE A 122 -25.23 8.32 16.04
CA ILE A 122 -24.96 7.04 16.71
C ILE A 122 -24.90 5.89 15.69
N GLY A 123 -25.79 5.87 14.70
CA GLY A 123 -25.77 4.89 13.61
C GLY A 123 -24.47 4.92 12.81
N ILE A 124 -23.96 6.11 12.52
CA ILE A 124 -22.66 6.30 11.85
C ILE A 124 -21.52 5.76 12.72
N ALA A 125 -21.51 6.06 14.02
CA ALA A 125 -20.51 5.54 14.95
C ALA A 125 -20.52 3.99 15.00
N ALA A 126 -21.71 3.38 14.99
CA ALA A 126 -21.87 1.93 14.95
C ALA A 126 -21.31 1.31 13.66
N ILE A 127 -21.53 1.94 12.50
CA ILE A 127 -20.96 1.49 11.22
C ILE A 127 -19.42 1.55 11.26
N ILE A 128 -18.85 2.65 11.77
CA ILE A 128 -17.39 2.80 11.88
C ILE A 128 -16.81 1.71 12.78
N LEU A 129 -17.43 1.44 13.93
CA LEU A 129 -17.00 0.38 14.84
C LEU A 129 -17.10 -1.01 14.20
N ALA A 130 -18.16 -1.29 13.44
CA ALA A 130 -18.32 -2.55 12.74
C ALA A 130 -17.24 -2.75 11.67
N LEU A 131 -16.92 -1.72 10.89
CA LEU A 131 -15.86 -1.76 9.86
C LEU A 131 -14.47 -1.93 10.49
N ALA A 132 -14.17 -1.18 11.55
CA ALA A 132 -12.91 -1.29 12.29
C ALA A 132 -12.75 -2.68 12.92
N GLY A 133 -13.82 -3.22 13.52
CA GLY A 133 -13.86 -4.58 14.05
C GLY A 133 -13.64 -5.64 12.97
N GLY A 134 -14.31 -5.51 11.83
CA GLY A 134 -14.13 -6.38 10.67
C GLY A 134 -12.68 -6.41 10.17
N TYR A 135 -12.08 -5.23 9.98
CA TYR A 135 -10.67 -5.13 9.60
C TYR A 135 -9.74 -5.76 10.64
N PHE A 136 -9.97 -5.53 11.94
CA PHE A 136 -9.19 -6.13 13.02
C PHE A 136 -9.25 -7.66 13.01
N LEU A 137 -10.45 -8.25 12.79
CA LEU A 137 -10.62 -9.69 12.72
C LEU A 137 -9.85 -10.30 11.54
N ILE A 138 -9.96 -9.70 10.35
CA ILE A 138 -9.26 -10.17 9.14
C ILE A 138 -7.74 -10.11 9.33
N LYS A 139 -7.24 -9.05 9.96
CA LYS A 139 -5.82 -8.90 10.28
C LYS A 139 -5.35 -9.96 11.27
N LYS A 140 -6.17 -10.27 12.29
CA LYS A 140 -5.84 -11.27 13.32
C LYS A 140 -5.83 -12.70 12.78
N THR A 141 -6.68 -13.02 11.80
CA THR A 141 -6.77 -14.37 11.21
C THR A 141 -5.70 -14.64 10.15
N GLY A 142 -4.79 -13.70 9.89
CA GLY A 142 -3.66 -13.91 8.98
C GLY A 142 -4.00 -13.71 7.50
N GLY A 143 -5.04 -12.92 7.18
CA GLY A 143 -5.39 -12.57 5.79
C GLY A 143 -4.38 -11.65 5.07
N CYS A 144 -3.25 -11.33 5.70
CA CYS A 144 -2.30 -10.32 5.26
C CYS A 144 -1.32 -10.90 4.21
N GLY A 145 -1.75 -10.90 2.94
CA GLY A 145 -0.87 -11.13 1.80
C GLY A 145 -0.54 -9.87 0.99
N PHE A 146 -1.03 -8.70 1.40
CA PHE A 146 -1.20 -7.55 0.51
C PHE A 146 -0.09 -6.49 0.52
N TRP A 147 0.95 -6.51 1.37
CA TRP A 147 1.85 -5.35 1.42
C TRP A 147 2.52 -5.06 0.05
N PRO A 148 2.14 -3.98 -0.67
CA PRO A 148 2.79 -3.64 -1.92
C PRO A 148 4.11 -3.01 -1.51
N SER A 149 5.18 -3.79 -1.56
CA SER A 149 6.53 -3.25 -1.42
C SER A 149 6.78 -2.41 -2.67
N GLU A 150 6.47 -1.13 -2.60
CA GLU A 150 6.91 -0.15 -3.57
C GLU A 150 8.45 -0.24 -3.58
N LYS A 151 9.01 -0.82 -4.64
CA LYS A 151 10.46 -0.78 -4.84
C LYS A 151 10.77 0.68 -5.18
N GLU A 152 11.23 1.45 -4.19
CA GLU A 152 11.80 2.76 -4.43
C GLU A 152 12.90 2.62 -5.47
N GLU A 153 12.62 3.04 -6.71
CA GLU A 153 13.64 3.23 -7.73
C GLU A 153 14.40 4.50 -7.35
N ASN A 154 15.39 4.36 -6.46
CA ASN A 154 16.27 5.45 -6.09
C ASN A 154 17.11 5.86 -7.31
N ARG A 155 16.61 6.83 -8.08
CA ARG A 155 17.34 7.45 -9.18
C ARG A 155 18.27 8.51 -8.60
N GLU A 156 19.46 8.09 -8.23
CA GLU A 156 20.53 9.02 -7.88
C GLU A 156 21.02 9.70 -9.17
N THR A 157 20.51 10.90 -9.44
CA THR A 157 21.01 11.74 -10.54
C THR A 157 22.31 12.41 -10.09
N VAL A 158 23.45 11.80 -10.40
CA VAL A 158 24.75 12.48 -10.28
C VAL A 158 24.86 13.47 -11.44
N VAL A 159 24.66 14.75 -11.13
CA VAL A 159 24.96 15.87 -12.05
C VAL A 159 26.46 16.09 -12.00
N GLU A 160 27.16 15.74 -13.07
CA GLU A 160 28.56 16.09 -13.26
C GLU A 160 28.63 17.41 -14.03
N GLU A 161 28.94 18.48 -13.31
CA GLU A 161 29.14 19.81 -13.86
C GLU A 161 30.53 19.87 -14.50
N THR A 162 30.60 20.04 -15.82
CA THR A 162 31.87 20.23 -16.53
C THR A 162 32.00 21.70 -16.91
N THR A 163 32.93 22.42 -16.28
CA THR A 163 33.39 23.73 -16.73
C THR A 163 34.28 23.56 -17.96
N LEU A 164 34.03 24.34 -19.02
CA LEU A 164 34.88 24.41 -20.20
C LEU A 164 35.85 25.58 -20.06
N ASP A 165 37.14 25.29 -20.03
CA ASP A 165 38.19 26.30 -20.17
C ASP A 165 38.55 26.44 -21.65
N GLU A 166 38.40 27.66 -22.20
CA GLU A 166 38.52 27.97 -23.63
C GLU A 166 39.98 28.07 -24.16
N GLU A 167 41.02 27.85 -23.35
CA GLU A 167 42.37 28.29 -23.76
C GLU A 167 43.39 27.22 -24.20
N THR A 168 43.09 25.93 -24.18
CA THR A 168 44.08 24.92 -24.66
C THR A 168 43.44 23.80 -25.47
N GLY A 169 43.61 23.89 -26.79
CA GLY A 169 43.17 22.89 -27.75
C GLY A 169 43.89 21.55 -27.62
N ASN A 170 43.39 20.67 -26.74
CA ASN A 170 43.67 19.24 -26.80
C ASN A 170 42.42 18.40 -26.42
N LYS A 171 42.13 17.37 -27.21
CA LYS A 171 40.97 16.47 -27.03
C LYS A 171 41.34 15.26 -26.19
N VAL A 172 40.61 14.97 -25.11
CA VAL A 172 40.38 13.58 -24.66
C VAL A 172 39.05 13.45 -23.91
N LEU A 173 38.28 12.42 -24.29
CA LEU A 173 37.40 11.54 -23.48
C LEU A 173 36.01 11.34 -24.10
N GLU A 174 35.90 10.31 -24.93
CA GLU A 174 34.63 9.63 -25.21
C GLU A 174 34.03 9.11 -23.89
N ARG A 175 32.77 9.46 -23.61
CA ARG A 175 31.99 8.80 -22.55
C ARG A 175 30.93 7.88 -23.14
N LYS A 176 31.25 6.59 -23.16
CA LYS A 176 30.33 5.48 -23.42
C LYS A 176 29.32 5.36 -22.28
N LYS A 177 28.02 5.59 -22.54
CA LYS A 177 26.94 5.26 -21.59
C LYS A 177 26.88 3.74 -21.41
N THR A 178 27.29 3.24 -20.25
CA THR A 178 27.03 1.87 -19.84
C THR A 178 25.97 1.90 -18.74
N ILE A 179 24.75 1.51 -19.07
CA ILE A 179 23.67 1.31 -18.09
C ILE A 179 23.98 0.01 -17.35
N LYS A 180 24.27 0.09 -16.05
CA LYS A 180 24.44 -1.09 -15.19
C LYS A 180 23.28 -1.13 -14.21
N SER A 181 22.37 -2.08 -14.40
CA SER A 181 21.33 -2.40 -13.43
C SER A 181 21.95 -3.29 -12.35
N GLN A 182 21.99 -2.81 -11.10
CA GLN A 182 22.23 -3.70 -9.96
C GLN A 182 20.90 -4.01 -9.29
N ILE A 183 20.53 -5.30 -9.34
CA ILE A 183 19.42 -5.87 -8.58
C ILE A 183 19.99 -6.17 -7.20
N SER A 184 19.70 -5.33 -6.21
CA SER A 184 19.94 -5.65 -4.81
C SER A 184 18.84 -6.60 -4.34
N GLU A 185 19.15 -7.89 -4.22
CA GLU A 185 18.30 -8.83 -3.47
C GLU A 185 18.47 -8.56 -1.98
N THR A 186 17.50 -7.87 -1.38
CA THR A 186 17.40 -7.77 0.09
C THR A 186 16.91 -9.11 0.63
N PRO A 187 17.60 -9.76 1.59
CA PRO A 187 17.19 -11.07 2.08
C PRO A 187 15.88 -10.94 2.86
N THR A 188 14.86 -11.65 2.38
CA THR A 188 13.57 -11.81 3.06
C THR A 188 13.84 -12.34 4.47
N ARG A 189 13.55 -11.53 5.49
CA ARG A 189 13.62 -11.93 6.90
C ARG A 189 12.48 -12.91 7.17
N GLY A 190 12.71 -14.16 6.77
CA GLY A 190 11.87 -15.28 7.12
C GLY A 190 11.73 -15.35 8.64
N SER A 191 10.52 -15.66 9.09
CA SER A 191 10.17 -16.01 10.44
C SER A 191 11.01 -17.21 10.91
N ALA A 192 12.22 -16.94 11.38
CA ALA A 192 12.92 -17.80 12.29
C ALA A 192 12.21 -17.69 13.64
N ILE A 193 11.19 -18.53 13.83
CA ILE A 193 10.87 -19.03 15.17
C ILE A 193 12.11 -19.81 15.58
N GLU A 194 13.00 -19.15 16.32
CA GLU A 194 14.13 -19.77 16.97
C GLU A 194 13.59 -20.70 18.06
N ARG A 195 13.42 -21.97 17.68
CA ARG A 195 13.38 -23.08 18.62
C ARG A 195 14.82 -23.39 19.04
N GLN A 196 15.28 -22.71 20.08
CA GLN A 196 16.44 -23.11 20.89
C GLN A 196 16.00 -22.85 22.33
N SER A 197 15.74 -23.85 23.18
CA SER A 197 16.66 -24.90 23.60
C SER A 197 15.83 -26.10 24.08
N LEU A 198 16.02 -27.25 23.41
CA LEU A 198 15.77 -28.55 24.03
C LEU A 198 16.75 -28.66 25.21
N GLY A 199 16.23 -28.70 26.43
CA GLY A 199 16.98 -29.17 27.59
C GLY A 199 17.55 -30.55 27.29
N GLN A 200 18.87 -30.65 27.27
CA GLN A 200 19.56 -31.93 27.20
C GLN A 200 19.28 -32.76 28.47
N PRO A 201 19.21 -34.09 28.35
CA PRO A 201 18.96 -34.97 29.48
C PRO A 201 20.17 -35.02 30.42
N ILE A 202 19.92 -34.77 31.70
CA ILE A 202 20.91 -34.92 32.77
C ILE A 202 21.24 -36.41 32.92
N SER A 203 22.46 -36.81 32.55
CA SER A 203 23.02 -38.12 32.92
C SER A 203 23.83 -37.98 34.21
N PRO A 204 23.67 -38.88 35.20
CA PRO A 204 24.36 -38.77 36.47
C PRO A 204 25.82 -39.24 36.34
N LYS A 205 26.78 -38.40 36.75
CA LYS A 205 28.18 -38.81 36.95
C LYS A 205 28.25 -39.64 38.23
N ARG A 206 28.65 -40.92 38.07
CA ARG A 206 29.12 -41.79 39.15
C ARG A 206 30.33 -41.15 39.84
N GLU A 207 30.18 -40.93 41.13
CA GLU A 207 31.24 -40.57 42.04
C GLU A 207 31.86 -41.88 42.58
N GLN A 208 33.09 -42.20 42.19
CA GLN A 208 33.91 -43.22 42.86
C GLN A 208 35.42 -43.05 42.59
N LYS A 209 36.09 -42.60 43.66
CA LYS A 209 37.29 -43.17 44.31
C LYS A 209 38.72 -42.76 43.86
N SER A 210 39.54 -42.62 44.92
CA SER A 210 41.01 -42.53 45.08
C SER A 210 41.59 -41.12 44.91
N ASP A 211 42.36 -40.56 45.86
CA ASP A 211 43.44 -41.21 46.62
C ASP A 211 43.90 -40.35 47.82
N ARG A 212 44.42 -41.02 48.88
CA ARG A 212 45.28 -40.54 50.01
C ARG A 212 44.70 -39.48 50.98
N GLY A 213 44.85 -39.55 52.30
CA GLY A 213 45.61 -40.39 53.22
C GLY A 213 45.67 -39.64 54.57
N GLU A 214 45.67 -40.39 55.69
CA GLU A 214 46.19 -40.07 57.03
C GLU A 214 46.35 -38.60 57.49
N PHE A 215 45.76 -38.22 58.63
CA PHE A 215 46.48 -37.98 59.90
C PHE A 215 45.51 -37.61 61.05
N THR A 216 45.95 -37.97 62.26
CA THR A 216 45.40 -37.84 63.65
C THR A 216 44.86 -36.43 64.01
N GLY A 217 44.08 -36.19 65.06
CA GLY A 217 43.78 -36.89 66.30
C GLY A 217 43.12 -35.89 67.28
N ASP A 218 42.64 -36.45 68.40
CA ASP A 218 42.07 -35.83 69.61
C ASP A 218 40.69 -35.13 69.52
#